data_AF-A0A0D2PJ94-F1
#
_entry.id   AF-A0A0D2PJ94-F1
#
_cell.length_a   1.000
_cell.length_b   1.000
_cell.length_c   1.000
_cell.angle_alpha   90.00
_cell.angle_beta   90.00
_cell.angle_gamma   90.00
#
_symmetry.space_group_name_H-M   'P 1'
#
loop_
_entity.id
_entity.type
_entity.pdbx_description
1 polymer ?
#
loop_
_entity_poly.entity_id
_entity_poly.type
_entity_poly.pdbx_seq_one_letter_code
_entity_poly.pdbx_strand_id
1 'polypeptide(L)'
;VKDSGCGVLPQDIPILFTKFAQPRSGNSSGAGLGLAICRRFVNLIGGHIWIESEGLDKGCTVTFLVKLGICSNPDDSAIHHASLQVRAYHGSADLSGQKPILRDHGHRAISSNPNARYQRNL
;
A
#
# COMPACT_ATOMS: atom_id res chain seq x y z
N VAL A 1 10.46 6.35 17.34
CA VAL A 1 10.65 7.53 16.46
C VAL A 1 9.85 8.67 17.05
N LYS A 2 10.44 9.84 17.28
CA LYS A 2 9.78 11.02 17.83
C LYS A 2 9.91 12.19 16.85
N ASP A 3 8.83 12.93 16.65
CA ASP A 3 8.81 14.15 15.82
C ASP A 3 8.26 15.36 16.60
N SER A 4 8.18 16.51 15.94
CA SER A 4 7.64 17.77 16.48
C SER A 4 6.66 18.43 15.51
N GLY A 5 5.96 17.61 14.70
CA GLY A 5 4.95 18.06 13.74
C GLY A 5 3.61 18.42 14.37
N CYS A 6 2.55 18.43 13.56
CA CYS A 6 1.20 18.86 13.96
C CYS A 6 0.54 18.02 15.05
N GLY A 7 1.14 16.89 15.46
CA GLY A 7 0.57 15.98 16.43
C GLY A 7 -0.67 15.23 15.91
N VAL A 8 -1.33 14.51 16.82
CA VAL A 8 -2.47 13.63 16.50
C VAL A 8 -3.58 13.87 17.52
N LEU A 9 -4.82 13.99 17.04
CA LEU A 9 -5.98 14.04 17.92
C LEU A 9 -6.23 12.68 18.58
N PRO A 10 -6.58 12.61 19.87
CA PRO A 10 -6.82 11.33 20.55
C PRO A 10 -7.83 10.42 19.84
N GLN A 11 -8.88 11.01 19.23
CA GLN A 11 -9.88 10.26 18.47
C GLN A 11 -9.38 9.67 17.15
N ASP A 12 -8.28 10.19 16.59
CA ASP A 12 -7.71 9.72 15.32
C ASP A 12 -6.69 8.58 15.55
N ILE A 13 -6.12 8.45 16.76
CA ILE A 13 -5.14 7.40 17.11
C ILE A 13 -5.62 5.99 16.72
N PRO A 14 -6.87 5.56 17.00
CA PRO A 14 -7.32 4.21 16.67
C PRO A 14 -7.29 3.88 15.17
N ILE A 15 -7.47 4.89 14.31
CA ILE A 15 -7.60 4.70 12.86
C ILE A 15 -6.27 4.85 12.11
N LEU A 16 -5.22 5.40 12.72
CA LEU A 16 -3.94 5.73 12.06
C LEU A 16 -3.22 4.56 11.38
N PHE A 17 -3.51 3.33 11.79
CA PHE A 17 -2.92 2.12 11.19
C PHE A 17 -3.83 1.47 10.15
N THR A 18 -4.94 2.11 9.81
CA THR A 18 -5.85 1.68 8.74
C THR A 18 -5.33 2.19 7.41
N LYS A 19 -5.40 1.35 6.37
CA LYS A 19 -5.00 1.74 5.01
C LYS A 19 -5.87 2.90 4.52
N PHE A 20 -5.23 3.89 3.92
CA PHE A 20 -5.89 5.07 3.35
C PHE A 20 -6.61 5.96 4.37
N ALA A 21 -6.41 5.72 5.68
CA ALA A 21 -6.89 6.65 6.69
C ALA A 21 -6.07 7.93 6.64
N GLN A 22 -6.75 9.06 6.51
CA GLN A 22 -6.18 10.38 6.69
C GLN A 22 -6.73 10.96 7.99
N PRO A 23 -5.88 11.33 8.96
CA PRO A 23 -6.36 12.00 10.17
C PRO A 23 -7.03 13.32 9.81
N ARG A 24 -8.00 13.74 10.63
CA ARG A 24 -8.78 14.97 10.37
C ARG A 24 -7.94 16.22 10.59
N SER A 25 -6.87 16.10 11.38
CA SER A 25 -5.94 17.17 11.63
C SER A 25 -4.70 17.05 10.75
N GLY A 26 -4.40 18.12 10.00
CA GLY A 26 -3.18 18.26 9.22
C GLY A 26 -3.35 18.00 7.72
N ASN A 27 -2.61 18.76 6.91
CA ASN A 27 -2.46 18.52 5.48
C ASN A 27 -1.56 17.29 5.28
N SER A 28 -2.12 16.09 5.42
CA SER A 28 -1.39 14.86 5.18
C SER A 28 -1.14 14.67 3.68
N SER A 29 0.02 15.15 3.21
CA SER A 29 0.49 14.86 1.86
C SER A 29 0.93 13.39 1.80
N GLY A 30 0.00 12.48 1.50
CA GLY A 30 0.29 11.06 1.34
C GLY A 30 -0.95 10.17 1.23
N ALA A 31 -0.76 8.97 0.69
CA ALA A 31 -1.83 7.98 0.48
C ALA A 31 -2.33 7.28 1.76
N GLY A 32 -1.84 7.64 2.94
CA GLY A 32 -2.26 7.01 4.21
C GLY A 32 -1.86 5.52 4.33
N LEU A 33 -0.74 5.11 3.71
CA LEU A 33 -0.30 3.71 3.70
C LEU A 33 0.87 3.41 4.64
N GLY A 34 1.69 4.41 4.99
CA GLY A 34 2.95 4.21 5.71
C GLY A 34 2.78 3.44 7.02
N LEU A 35 1.94 3.93 7.93
CA LEU A 35 1.71 3.29 9.23
C LEU A 35 1.05 1.90 9.09
N ALA A 36 0.12 1.73 8.14
CA ALA A 36 -0.49 0.43 7.88
C ALA A 36 0.55 -0.61 7.42
N ILE A 37 1.52 -0.20 6.59
CA ILE A 37 2.64 -1.06 6.16
C ILE A 37 3.57 -1.37 7.34
N CYS A 38 3.93 -0.37 8.15
CA CYS A 38 4.75 -0.58 9.34
C CYS A 38 4.13 -1.60 10.30
N ARG A 39 2.83 -1.47 10.59
CA ARG A 39 2.10 -2.45 11.43
C ARG A 39 2.13 -3.85 10.83
N ARG A 40 1.97 -3.99 9.51
CA ARG A 40 2.08 -5.30 8.86
C ARG A 40 3.45 -5.93 9.08
N PHE A 41 4.54 -5.19 8.87
CA PHE A 41 5.89 -5.73 9.06
C PHE A 41 6.19 -6.07 10.51
N VAL A 42 5.87 -5.18 11.44
CA VAL A 42 6.08 -5.44 12.87
C VAL A 42 5.31 -6.68 13.31
N ASN A 43 4.05 -6.84 12.89
CA ASN A 43 3.27 -8.03 13.19
C ASN A 43 3.84 -9.31 12.56
N LEU A 44 4.36 -9.25 11.32
CA LEU A 44 5.01 -10.40 10.67
C LEU A 44 6.25 -10.88 11.43
N ILE A 45 6.94 -9.98 12.12
CA ILE A 45 8.12 -10.27 12.95
C ILE A 45 7.72 -10.60 14.40
N GLY A 46 6.41 -10.75 14.68
CA GLY A 46 5.90 -11.06 16.02
C GLY A 46 6.07 -9.92 17.03
N GLY A 47 6.21 -8.69 16.54
CA GLY A 47 6.37 -7.50 17.35
C GLY A 47 5.07 -6.77 17.67
N HIS A 48 5.21 -5.61 18.30
CA HIS A 48 4.12 -4.69 18.63
C HIS A 48 4.48 -3.26 18.23
N ILE A 49 3.51 -2.47 17.76
CA ILE A 49 3.71 -1.06 17.38
C ILE A 49 2.52 -0.22 17.85
N TRP A 50 2.80 0.95 18.42
CA TRP A 50 1.82 1.92 18.89
C TRP A 50 2.30 3.35 18.66
N ILE A 51 1.40 4.31 18.90
CA ILE A 51 1.66 5.74 18.76
C ILE A 51 1.10 6.49 19.95
N GLU A 52 1.83 7.49 20.41
CA GLU A 52 1.48 8.39 21.50
C GLU A 52 1.61 9.83 21.00
N SER A 53 0.66 10.69 21.35
CA SER A 53 0.69 12.11 21.06
C SER A 53 -0.06 12.85 22.15
N GLU A 54 0.49 13.97 22.62
CA GLU A 54 -0.14 14.85 23.62
C GLU A 54 -1.22 15.77 23.02
N GLY A 55 -1.51 15.61 21.73
CA GLY A 55 -2.46 16.43 20.98
C GLY A 55 -1.79 17.28 19.91
N LEU A 56 -2.52 18.28 19.43
CA LEU A 56 -2.08 19.13 18.32
C LEU A 56 -0.87 19.99 18.71
N ASP A 57 0.02 20.20 17.74
CA ASP A 57 1.24 21.00 17.84
C ASP A 57 2.27 20.52 18.88
N LYS A 58 2.15 19.26 19.32
CA LYS A 58 3.10 18.60 20.24
C LYS A 58 3.94 17.52 19.58
N GLY A 59 3.76 17.27 18.28
CA GLY A 59 4.33 16.12 17.58
C GLY A 59 3.75 14.79 18.07
N CYS A 60 4.37 13.69 17.66
CA CYS A 60 4.03 12.36 18.16
C CYS A 60 5.27 11.48 18.35
N THR A 61 5.07 10.36 19.03
CA THR A 61 6.06 9.30 19.17
C THR A 61 5.46 7.98 18.71
N VAL A 62 6.05 7.38 17.68
CA VAL A 62 5.72 6.03 17.22
C VAL A 62 6.77 5.08 17.77
N THR A 63 6.32 4.06 18.50
CA THR A 63 7.21 3.09 19.15
C THR A 63 6.85 1.68 18.66
N PHE A 64 7.87 0.87 18.42
CA PHE A 64 7.69 -0.54 18.11
C PHE A 64 8.70 -1.41 18.86
N LEU A 65 8.31 -2.64 19.12
CA LEU A 65 9.08 -3.66 19.82
C LEU A 65 9.09 -4.92 18.96
N VAL A 66 10.26 -5.52 18.75
CA VAL A 66 10.42 -6.81 18.04
C VAL A 66 11.45 -7.65 18.80
N LYS A 67 11.27 -8.97 18.78
CA LYS A 67 12.25 -9.90 19.34
C LYS A 67 13.20 -10.34 18.22
N LEU A 68 14.48 -10.06 18.40
CA LEU A 68 15.54 -10.48 17.48
C LEU A 68 16.39 -11.57 18.12
N GLY A 69 16.91 -12.48 17.29
CA GLY A 69 17.96 -13.41 17.71
C GLY A 69 19.31 -12.69 17.80
N ILE A 70 20.21 -13.22 18.64
CA ILE A 70 21.60 -12.78 18.67
C ILE A 70 22.39 -13.72 17.76
N CYS A 71 23.06 -13.17 16.76
CA CYS A 71 23.93 -13.93 15.87
C CYS A 71 25.34 -13.97 16.50
N SER A 72 25.78 -15.16 16.92
CA SER A 72 27.09 -15.32 17.60
C SER A 72 28.27 -15.49 16.64
N ASN A 73 28.01 -15.68 15.34
CA ASN A 73 29.04 -15.94 14.35
C ASN A 73 28.80 -15.06 13.10
N PRO A 74 29.69 -14.09 12.79
CA PRO A 74 29.51 -13.18 11.66
C PRO A 74 29.59 -13.87 10.29
N ASP A 75 30.11 -15.10 10.22
CA ASP A 75 30.21 -15.91 9.00
C ASP A 75 28.96 -16.80 8.75
N ASP A 76 28.00 -16.82 9.67
CA ASP A 76 26.76 -17.62 9.58
C ASP A 76 25.68 -16.92 8.73
N SER A 77 26.11 -16.32 7.63
CA SER A 77 25.25 -15.68 6.63
C SER A 77 24.61 -16.69 5.67
N ALA A 78 24.88 -17.98 5.85
CA ALA A 78 24.24 -19.07 5.12
C ALA A 78 22.90 -19.47 5.76
N ILE A 79 21.84 -18.78 5.31
CA ILE A 79 20.48 -19.34 5.19
C ILE A 79 19.74 -19.56 6.53
N HIS A 80 19.15 -18.49 7.05
CA HIS A 80 17.79 -18.56 7.57
C HIS A 80 16.82 -17.97 6.55
N HIS A 81 16.70 -18.63 5.39
CA HIS A 81 15.42 -18.64 4.68
C HIS A 81 14.45 -19.40 5.59
N ALA A 82 13.88 -18.71 6.58
CA ALA A 82 12.61 -19.13 7.14
C ALA A 82 11.70 -19.21 5.92
N SER A 83 11.37 -20.45 5.53
CA SER A 83 10.38 -20.74 4.51
C SER A 83 9.07 -20.18 5.04
N LEU A 84 8.83 -18.89 4.78
CA LEU A 84 7.50 -18.35 4.72
C LEU A 84 6.84 -19.17 3.61
N GLN A 85 6.16 -20.24 4.01
CA GLN A 85 5.16 -20.93 3.21
C GLN A 85 4.08 -19.88 2.93
N VAL A 86 4.36 -18.98 2.00
CA VAL A 86 3.38 -18.09 1.40
C VAL A 86 2.47 -19.03 0.64
N ARG A 87 1.36 -19.39 1.27
CA ARG A 87 0.27 -20.08 0.61
C ARG A 87 -0.16 -19.16 -0.53
N ALA A 88 0.21 -19.51 -1.75
CA ALA A 88 -0.26 -18.80 -2.92
C ALA A 88 -1.79 -18.83 -2.84
N TYR A 89 -2.41 -17.67 -2.70
CA TYR A 89 -3.82 -17.52 -3.02
C TYR A 89 -3.92 -17.69 -4.54
N HIS A 90 -3.94 -18.93 -5.00
CA HIS A 90 -4.50 -19.26 -6.29
C HIS A 90 -6.00 -19.12 -6.12
N GLY A 91 -6.48 -17.88 -6.15
CA GLY A 91 -7.85 -17.64 -6.53
C GLY A 91 -7.98 -18.23 -7.92
N SER A 92 -8.62 -19.39 -8.03
CA SER A 92 -9.07 -19.91 -9.30
C SER A 92 -10.03 -18.87 -9.86
N ALA A 93 -9.53 -17.98 -10.70
CA ALA A 93 -10.35 -17.22 -11.61
C ALA A 93 -10.88 -18.24 -12.63
N ASP A 94 -11.93 -18.95 -12.22
CA ASP A 94 -12.72 -19.79 -13.09
C ASP A 94 -13.54 -18.85 -13.97
N LEU A 95 -12.87 -18.21 -14.95
CA LEU A 95 -13.49 -17.42 -16.00
C LEU A 95 -14.00 -18.38 -17.09
N SER A 96 -14.93 -19.25 -16.72
CA SER A 96 -15.81 -19.93 -17.66
C SER A 96 -16.92 -18.98 -18.07
N GLY A 97 -16.60 -18.01 -18.93
CA GLY A 97 -17.62 -17.07 -19.42
C GLY A 97 -17.08 -15.98 -20.32
N GLN A 98 -17.19 -16.22 -21.62
CA GLN A 98 -17.07 -15.28 -22.74
C GLN A 98 -15.63 -14.93 -23.21
N LYS A 99 -15.23 -15.62 -24.29
CA LYS A 99 -14.16 -15.20 -25.18
C LYS A 99 -14.51 -13.83 -25.79
N PRO A 100 -13.65 -12.81 -25.72
CA PRO A 100 -13.82 -11.63 -26.56
C PRO A 100 -13.58 -12.03 -28.02
N ILE A 101 -14.60 -11.83 -28.85
CA ILE A 101 -14.54 -12.08 -30.29
C ILE A 101 -13.79 -10.91 -30.93
N LEU A 102 -12.53 -11.14 -31.30
CA LEU A 102 -11.77 -10.26 -32.18
C LEU A 102 -12.26 -10.49 -33.62
N ARG A 103 -13.09 -9.58 -34.14
CA ARG A 103 -13.47 -9.58 -35.56
C ARG A 103 -12.34 -8.97 -36.38
N ASP A 104 -11.60 -9.84 -37.06
CA ASP A 104 -10.78 -9.47 -38.20
C ASP A 104 -11.67 -9.40 -39.46
N HIS A 105 -11.64 -8.28 -40.18
CA HIS A 105 -12.27 -8.15 -41.51
C HIS A 105 -11.27 -7.48 -42.44
N GLY A 106 -10.61 -8.31 -43.26
CA GLY A 106 -9.69 -7.89 -44.31
C GLY A 106 -10.39 -7.35 -45.56
N HIS A 107 -9.75 -6.33 -46.14
CA HIS A 107 -9.70 -5.87 -47.55
C HIS A 107 -11.04 -5.49 -48.23
N ARG A 108 -11.22 -4.30 -48.83
CA ARG A 108 -10.46 -3.72 -49.95
C ARG A 108 -11.01 -2.31 -50.31
N ALA A 109 -10.08 -1.37 -50.52
CA ALA A 109 -10.10 -0.12 -51.34
C ALA A 109 -11.37 0.78 -51.43
N ILE A 110 -11.17 2.10 -51.30
CA ILE A 110 -11.36 3.14 -52.36
C ILE A 110 -11.32 4.57 -51.75
N SER A 111 -10.47 5.42 -52.35
CA SER A 111 -10.57 6.88 -52.56
C SER A 111 -10.64 7.91 -51.42
N SER A 112 -9.57 8.72 -51.37
CA SER A 112 -9.49 10.20 -51.22
C SER A 112 -10.61 10.99 -50.50
N ASN A 113 -10.26 11.73 -49.45
CA ASN A 113 -10.12 13.20 -49.43
C ASN A 113 -9.87 13.69 -47.97
N PRO A 114 -8.88 14.57 -47.67
CA PRO A 114 -8.65 15.06 -46.33
C PRO A 114 -9.32 16.43 -46.13
N ASN A 115 -10.45 16.50 -45.43
CA ASN A 115 -10.96 17.71 -44.75
C ASN A 115 -12.36 17.50 -44.15
N ALA A 116 -12.47 17.42 -42.82
CA ALA A 116 -13.62 17.85 -42.01
C ALA A 116 -13.28 17.66 -40.51
N ARG A 117 -12.61 18.63 -39.89
CA ARG A 117 -13.21 19.61 -38.97
C ARG A 117 -13.98 19.01 -37.77
N TYR A 118 -13.29 19.02 -36.64
CA TYR A 118 -13.72 19.51 -35.32
C TYR A 118 -15.21 19.89 -35.18
N GLN A 119 -15.98 19.14 -34.37
CA GLN A 119 -17.07 19.69 -33.56
C GLN A 119 -17.15 18.99 -32.19
N ARG A 120 -17.01 19.80 -31.13
CA ARG A 120 -17.49 19.54 -29.76
C ARG A 120 -19.01 19.35 -29.76
N ASN A 121 -19.54 18.64 -28.76
CA ASN A 121 -20.86 18.78 -28.12
C ASN A 121 -20.94 17.66 -27.05
N LEU A 122 -21.51 17.80 -25.85
CA LEU A 122 -22.26 18.84 -25.14
C LEU A 122 -21.99 18.61 -23.64
#